data_AF-X1JJX5-F1
#
_entry.id   AF-X1JJX5-F1
#
_cell.length_a   1.000
_cell.length_b   1.000
_cell.length_c   1.000
_cell.angle_alpha   90.00
_cell.angle_beta   90.00
_cell.angle_gamma   90.00
#
_symmetry.space_group_name_H-M   'P 1'
#
loop_
_entity.id
_entity.type
_entity.pdbx_description
1 polymer ?
#
loop_
_entity_poly.entity_id
_entity_poly.type
_entity_poly.pdbx_seq_one_letter_code
_entity_poly.pdbx_strand_id
1 'polypeptide(L)'
;MEFCGGHTVTIFKYGIRQVLPKTIEMVSGPGCPVCVTANADLDKAIALSQAPGVIITTFGDMLKVPGSHSNLQKVKAGGADVRVVYSTTNALEIAEEHPTESVIFLGIGF
;
A
#
# COMPACT_ATOMS: atom_id res chain seq x y z
N MET A 1 4.95 -22.56 -7.54
CA MET A 1 4.33 -21.22 -7.46
C MET A 1 5.03 -20.44 -6.36
N GLU A 2 5.32 -19.17 -6.57
CA GLU A 2 5.78 -18.24 -5.54
C GLU A 2 4.69 -17.19 -5.27
N PHE A 3 4.66 -16.58 -4.08
CA PHE A 3 3.67 -15.56 -3.70
C PHE A 3 4.33 -14.39 -2.95
N CYS A 4 5.58 -14.07 -3.28
CA CYS A 4 6.31 -12.98 -2.66
C CYS A 4 6.88 -12.09 -3.75
N GLY A 5 6.49 -10.81 -3.77
CA GLY A 5 7.01 -9.86 -4.75
C GLY A 5 8.54 -9.82 -4.80
N GLY A 6 9.23 -10.03 -3.67
CA GLY A 6 10.69 -10.15 -3.62
C GLY A 6 11.24 -11.35 -4.40
N HIS A 7 10.55 -12.50 -4.34
CA HIS A 7 10.88 -13.66 -5.18
C HIS A 7 10.59 -13.35 -6.66
N THR A 8 9.44 -12.75 -6.98
CA THR A 8 9.10 -12.35 -8.36
C THR A 8 10.20 -11.46 -8.97
N VAL A 9 10.64 -10.44 -8.22
CA VAL A 9 11.73 -9.53 -8.64
C VAL A 9 13.03 -10.28 -8.85
N THR A 10 13.39 -11.19 -7.94
CA THR A 10 14.62 -11.99 -8.03
C THR A 10 14.60 -12.92 -9.25
N ILE A 11 13.48 -13.63 -9.45
CA ILE A 11 13.26 -14.53 -10.60
C ILE A 11 13.39 -13.78 -11.92
N PHE A 12 12.79 -12.58 -12.00
CA PHE A 12 12.88 -11.72 -13.18
C PHE A 12 14.30 -11.22 -13.40
N LYS A 13 14.94 -10.67 -12.36
CA LYS A 13 16.29 -10.08 -12.40
C LYS A 13 17.35 -11.06 -12.91
N TYR A 14 17.26 -12.32 -12.49
CA TYR A 14 18.21 -13.36 -12.88
C TYR A 14 17.74 -14.24 -14.05
N GLY A 15 16.59 -13.91 -14.67
CA GLY A 15 16.08 -14.65 -15.81
C GLY A 15 15.80 -16.13 -15.52
N ILE A 16 15.49 -16.50 -14.26
CA ILE A 16 15.38 -17.91 -13.85
C ILE A 16 14.35 -18.66 -14.70
N ARG A 17 13.25 -18.01 -15.09
CA ARG A 17 12.24 -18.62 -15.97
C ARG A 17 12.79 -19.08 -17.33
N GLN A 18 13.83 -18.44 -17.84
CA GLN A 18 14.40 -18.74 -19.16
C GLN A 18 15.32 -19.97 -19.14
N VAL A 19 15.87 -20.33 -17.98
CA VAL A 19 16.76 -21.49 -17.83
C VAL A 19 16.02 -22.76 -17.40
N LEU A 20 14.74 -22.64 -17.04
CA LEU A 20 13.94 -23.80 -16.65
C LEU A 20 13.63 -24.68 -17.87
N PRO A 21 13.62 -26.02 -17.68
CA PRO A 21 13.16 -26.92 -18.72
C PRO A 21 11.67 -26.69 -18.99
N LYS A 22 11.22 -26.98 -20.22
CA LYS A 22 9.81 -26.85 -20.64
C LYS A 22 8.83 -27.70 -19.82
N THR A 23 9.33 -28.67 -19.05
CA THR A 23 8.54 -29.54 -18.16
C THR A 23 8.24 -28.89 -16.80
N ILE A 24 8.81 -27.71 -16.51
CA ILE A 24 8.61 -26.99 -15.25
C ILE A 24 7.96 -25.65 -15.56
N GLU A 25 6.78 -25.43 -14.96
CA GLU A 25 6.11 -24.13 -14.99
C GLU A 25 6.29 -23.40 -13.65
N MET A 26 6.67 -22.13 -13.73
CA MET A 26 6.83 -21.26 -12.57
C MET A 26 5.78 -20.16 -12.56
N VAL A 27 4.73 -20.36 -11.76
CA VAL A 27 3.60 -19.42 -11.59
C VAL A 27 3.87 -18.41 -10.47
N SER A 28 3.53 -17.14 -10.69
CA SER A 28 3.48 -16.09 -9.66
C SER A 28 2.07 -15.94 -9.13
N GLY A 29 1.92 -16.09 -7.82
CA GLY A 29 0.69 -15.87 -7.08
C GLY A 29 0.51 -14.41 -6.64
N PRO A 30 -0.54 -14.12 -5.86
CA PRO A 30 -0.89 -12.77 -5.43
C PRO A 30 0.01 -12.27 -4.30
N GLY A 31 1.31 -12.09 -4.58
CA GLY A 31 2.34 -11.76 -3.59
C GLY A 31 2.57 -10.28 -3.30
N CYS A 32 1.61 -9.43 -3.64
CA CYS A 32 1.66 -7.99 -3.46
C CYS A 32 0.45 -7.56 -2.61
N PRO A 33 0.62 -7.26 -1.31
CA PRO A 33 -0.49 -6.95 -0.41
C PRO A 33 -1.27 -5.71 -0.87
N VAL A 34 -0.56 -4.73 -1.43
CA VAL A 34 -1.13 -3.52 -2.03
C VAL A 34 -2.03 -3.86 -3.22
N CYS A 35 -1.59 -4.76 -4.10
CA CYS A 35 -2.30 -5.12 -5.32
C CYS A 35 -3.58 -5.91 -5.06
N VAL A 36 -3.70 -6.54 -3.89
CA VAL A 36 -4.89 -7.31 -3.48
C VAL A 36 -5.75 -6.56 -2.47
N THR A 37 -5.41 -5.31 -2.13
CA THR A 37 -6.23 -4.48 -1.26
C THR A 37 -7.56 -4.19 -1.95
N ALA A 38 -8.67 -4.44 -1.26
CA ALA A 38 -9.99 -4.25 -1.84
C ALA A 38 -10.29 -2.75 -2.06
N ASN A 39 -10.94 -2.42 -3.18
CA ASN A 39 -11.37 -1.05 -3.46
C ASN A 39 -12.24 -0.48 -2.33
N ALA A 40 -13.08 -1.31 -1.69
CA ALA A 40 -13.92 -0.88 -0.59
C ALA A 40 -13.11 -0.35 0.62
N ASP A 41 -11.92 -0.88 0.87
CA ASP A 41 -11.07 -0.42 1.98
C ASP A 41 -10.29 0.86 1.61
N LEU A 42 -9.86 0.98 0.34
CA LEU A 42 -9.33 2.22 -0.20
C LEU A 42 -10.35 3.35 -0.18
N ASP A 43 -11.59 3.07 -0.55
CA ASP A 43 -12.67 4.06 -0.57
C ASP A 43 -12.99 4.56 0.85
N LYS A 44 -12.97 3.68 1.86
CA LYS A 44 -13.08 4.07 3.27
C LYS A 44 -11.92 4.97 3.70
N ALA A 45 -10.67 4.61 3.35
CA ALA A 45 -9.50 5.41 3.68
C ALA A 45 -9.56 6.81 3.04
N ILE A 46 -10.00 6.87 1.78
CA ILE A 46 -10.22 8.12 1.05
C ILE A 46 -11.29 8.97 1.72
N ALA A 47 -12.44 8.38 2.10
CA ALA A 47 -13.50 9.08 2.82
C ALA A 47 -13.02 9.60 4.18
N LEU A 48 -12.27 8.80 4.95
CA LEU A 48 -11.70 9.19 6.23
C LEU A 48 -10.71 10.36 6.09
N SER A 49 -9.90 10.39 5.03
CA SER A 49 -8.96 11.48 4.77
C SER A 49 -9.62 12.86 4.59
N GLN A 50 -10.91 12.89 4.30
CA GLN A 50 -11.69 14.12 4.10
C GLN A 50 -12.38 14.59 5.38
N ALA A 51 -12.36 13.78 6.46
CA ALA A 51 -12.93 14.18 7.73
C ALA A 51 -12.03 15.20 8.45
N PRO A 52 -12.60 16.21 9.13
CA PRO A 52 -11.82 17.20 9.87
C PRO A 52 -10.96 16.54 10.97
N GLY A 53 -9.71 16.99 11.10
CA GLY A 53 -8.80 16.51 12.14
C GLY A 53 -8.30 15.07 11.93
N VAL A 54 -8.40 14.51 10.73
CA VAL A 54 -7.84 13.19 10.40
C VAL A 54 -6.51 13.33 9.67
N ILE A 55 -5.53 12.53 10.10
CA ILE A 55 -4.25 12.35 9.41
C ILE A 55 -4.16 10.90 8.96
N ILE A 56 -4.15 10.66 7.65
CA ILE A 56 -3.89 9.32 7.11
C ILE A 56 -2.39 9.11 7.00
N THR A 57 -1.91 7.99 7.53
CA THR A 57 -0.52 7.52 7.37
C THR A 57 -0.51 6.22 6.58
N THR A 58 0.39 6.09 5.61
CA THR A 58 0.48 4.90 4.75
C THR A 58 1.85 4.75 4.12
N PHE A 59 2.14 3.58 3.54
CA PHE A 59 3.33 3.38 2.72
C PHE A 59 3.21 4.09 1.36
N GLY A 60 4.34 4.42 0.75
CA GLY A 60 4.36 5.25 -0.46
C GLY A 60 3.72 4.60 -1.69
N ASP A 61 3.75 3.27 -1.77
CA ASP A 61 3.13 2.47 -2.83
C ASP A 61 1.59 2.57 -2.83
N MET A 62 0.97 2.73 -1.67
CA MET A 62 -0.47 2.90 -1.51
C MET A 62 -1.01 4.21 -2.10
N LEU A 63 -0.19 5.25 -2.27
CA LEU A 63 -0.67 6.58 -2.69
C LEU A 63 -1.38 6.56 -4.05
N LYS A 64 -0.90 5.71 -4.97
CA LYS A 64 -1.33 5.68 -6.37
C LYS A 64 -2.40 4.65 -6.66
N VAL A 65 -2.72 3.79 -5.69
CA VAL A 65 -3.66 2.69 -5.88
C VAL A 65 -5.06 3.27 -6.11
N PRO A 66 -5.72 2.94 -7.24
CA PRO A 66 -7.05 3.46 -7.52
C PRO A 66 -8.07 2.83 -6.59
N GLY A 67 -8.84 3.67 -5.89
CA GLY A 67 -10.16 3.30 -5.38
C GLY A 67 -11.22 3.37 -6.48
N SER A 68 -12.49 3.35 -6.11
CA SER A 68 -13.60 3.36 -7.06
C SER A 68 -13.71 4.68 -7.84
N HIS A 69 -13.34 5.80 -7.22
CA HIS A 69 -13.49 7.14 -7.83
C HIS A 69 -12.24 8.03 -7.74
N SER A 70 -11.30 7.73 -6.83
CA SER A 70 -10.10 8.56 -6.59
C SER A 70 -8.95 7.70 -6.06
N ASN A 71 -7.87 8.34 -5.63
CA ASN A 71 -6.77 7.70 -4.89
C ASN A 71 -6.22 8.67 -3.83
N LEU A 72 -5.38 8.15 -2.92
CA LEU A 72 -4.79 8.91 -1.83
C LEU A 72 -3.93 10.08 -2.32
N GLN A 73 -3.23 9.92 -3.46
CA GLN A 73 -2.45 11.00 -4.07
C GLN A 73 -3.34 12.19 -4.49
N LYS A 74 -4.52 11.93 -5.08
CA LYS A 74 -5.45 12.98 -5.52
C LYS A 74 -6.06 13.72 -4.34
N VAL A 75 -6.51 13.02 -3.31
CA VAL A 75 -7.09 13.69 -2.13
C VAL A 75 -6.05 14.47 -1.33
N LYS A 76 -4.80 13.97 -1.26
CA LYS A 76 -3.67 14.74 -0.73
C LYS A 76 -3.45 16.05 -1.51
N ALA A 77 -3.47 15.99 -2.83
CA ALA A 77 -3.38 17.19 -3.67
C ALA A 77 -4.58 18.15 -3.49
N GLY A 78 -5.73 17.62 -3.06
CA GLY A 78 -6.92 18.40 -2.67
C GLY A 78 -6.89 18.97 -1.25
N GLY A 79 -5.80 18.77 -0.49
CA GLY A 79 -5.61 19.34 0.85
C GLY A 79 -5.87 18.37 2.01
N ALA A 80 -6.21 17.11 1.76
CA ALA A 80 -6.26 16.09 2.82
C ALA A 80 -4.86 15.84 3.41
N ASP A 81 -4.75 15.68 4.73
CA ASP A 81 -3.48 15.36 5.39
C ASP A 81 -3.18 13.85 5.23
N VAL A 82 -2.41 13.52 4.20
CA VAL A 82 -1.93 12.16 3.93
C VAL A 82 -0.41 12.14 3.97
N ARG A 83 0.16 11.40 4.92
CA ARG A 83 1.59 11.31 5.18
C ARG A 83 2.13 9.93 4.81
N VAL A 84 3.28 9.92 4.13
CA VAL A 84 3.99 8.68 3.82
C VAL A 84 4.89 8.34 4.99
N VAL A 85 4.80 7.11 5.47
CA VAL A 85 5.64 6.56 6.53
C VAL A 85 6.39 5.33 6.04
N TYR A 86 7.48 4.97 6.71
CA TYR A 86 8.28 3.78 6.39
C TYR A 86 8.13 2.67 7.43
N SER A 87 7.41 2.94 8.52
CA SER A 87 7.10 1.99 9.57
C SER A 87 5.83 2.40 10.30
N THR A 88 5.22 1.46 11.02
CA THR A 88 4.12 1.73 11.96
C THR A 88 4.56 2.65 13.10
N THR A 89 5.83 2.58 13.52
CA THR A 89 6.37 3.47 14.57
C THR A 89 6.32 4.94 14.16
N ASN A 90 6.59 5.26 12.89
CA ASN A 90 6.47 6.66 12.44
C ASN A 90 5.01 7.16 12.49
N ALA A 91 4.03 6.28 12.29
CA ALA A 91 2.63 6.66 12.47
C ALA A 91 2.30 6.93 13.94
N LEU A 92 2.91 6.18 14.87
CA LEU A 92 2.79 6.42 16.31
C LEU A 92 3.44 7.75 16.72
N GLU A 93 4.65 8.04 16.23
CA GLU A 93 5.33 9.33 16.46
C GLU A 93 4.45 10.50 16.00
N ILE A 94 3.84 10.40 14.81
CA ILE A 94 2.89 11.40 14.31
C ILE A 94 1.68 11.53 15.24
N ALA A 95 1.17 10.43 15.80
CA ALA A 95 0.05 10.47 16.74
C ALA A 95 0.41 11.14 18.08
N GLU A 96 1.63 10.93 18.58
CA GLU A 96 2.13 11.58 19.79
C GLU A 96 2.32 13.10 19.60
N GLU A 97 2.74 13.52 18.40
CA GLU A 97 2.89 14.94 18.03
C GLU A 97 1.55 15.65 17.77
N HIS A 98 0.50 14.90 17.44
CA HIS A 98 -0.83 15.40 17.07
C HIS A 98 -1.94 14.84 17.99
N PRO A 99 -1.94 15.19 19.30
CA PRO A 99 -2.82 14.56 20.29
C PRO A 99 -4.31 14.94 20.14
N THR A 100 -4.64 15.93 19.32
CA THR A 100 -6.03 16.36 19.07
C THR A 100 -6.62 15.81 17.77
N GLU A 101 -5.78 15.17 16.96
CA GLU A 101 -6.11 14.66 15.65
C GLU A 101 -6.23 13.13 15.68
N SER A 102 -7.08 12.59 14.82
CA SER A 102 -7.20 11.15 14.62
C SER A 102 -6.18 10.69 13.58
N VAL A 103 -5.09 10.10 14.05
CA VAL A 103 -4.06 9.51 13.18
C VAL A 103 -4.43 8.07 12.83
N ILE A 104 -4.62 7.79 11.55
CA ILE A 104 -5.06 6.48 11.05
C ILE A 104 -3.96 5.90 10.16
N PHE A 105 -3.40 4.76 10.57
CA PHE A 105 -2.46 4.02 9.75
C PHE A 105 -3.17 2.98 8.88
N LEU A 106 -2.94 3.03 7.57
CA LEU A 106 -3.43 2.01 6.63
C LEU A 106 -2.55 0.76 6.73
N GLY A 107 -2.94 -0.15 7.62
CA GLY A 107 -2.26 -1.42 7.89
C GLY A 107 -2.37 -2.46 6.78
N ILE A 108 -1.86 -2.14 5.59
CA ILE A 108 -1.79 -3.05 4.45
C ILE A 108 -0.48 -3.82 4.49
N GLY A 109 -0.57 -5.14 4.58
CA GLY A 109 0.57 -6.06 4.68
C GLY A 109 0.12 -7.51 4.71
N PHE A 110 1.07 -8.43 4.62
CA PHE A 110 0.86 -9.86 4.89
C PHE A 110 1.18 -10.19 6.35
#